data_AF-A0A7W1QAH0-F1
#
_entry.id   AF-A0A7W1QAH0-F1
#
_cell.length_a   1.000
_cell.length_b   1.000
_cell.length_c   1.000
_cell.angle_alpha   90.00
_cell.angle_beta   90.00
_cell.angle_gamma   90.00
#
_symmetry.space_group_name_H-M   'P 1'
#
loop_
_entity.id
_entity.type
_entity.pdbx_description
1 polymer ?
#
loop_
_entity_poly.entity_id
_entity_poly.type
_entity_poly.pdbx_seq_one_letter_code
_entity_poly.pdbx_strand_id
1 'polypeptide(L)' 'MVHRQGGDAARGERIVIDGRHEIRGQVVALTFDDDPSESTGQVLQHLADHDGHAAFFALGCGG' A
#
# COMPACT_ATOMS: atom_id res chain seq x y z
N MET A 1 -24.38 27.70 34.40
CA MET A 1 -24.47 26.23 34.56
C MET A 1 -25.71 25.82 33.76
N VAL A 2 -25.57 25.37 32.52
CA VAL A 2 -25.18 23.99 32.17
C VAL A 2 -24.17 24.02 31.03
N HIS A 3 -22.98 23.46 31.29
CA HIS A 3 -22.04 23.06 30.24
C HIS A 3 -22.57 21.78 29.60
N ARG A 4 -22.72 21.75 28.27
CA ARG A 4 -22.84 20.49 27.52
C ARG A 4 -21.62 20.39 26.59
N GLN A 5 -20.58 19.73 27.11
CA GLN A 5 -19.59 19.05 26.28
C GLN A 5 -20.27 17.81 25.68
N GLY A 6 -19.97 17.48 24.43
CA GLY A 6 -20.46 16.25 23.82
C GLY A 6 -20.54 16.36 22.30
N GLY A 7 -19.40 16.28 21.65
CA GLY A 7 -19.27 16.19 20.21
C GLY A 7 -17.82 15.85 19.91
N ASP A 8 -17.42 14.62 20.24
CA ASP A 8 -16.16 14.04 19.80
C ASP A 8 -16.25 13.89 18.28
N ALA A 9 -15.97 14.99 17.59
CA ALA A 9 -15.70 14.98 16.16
C ALA A 9 -14.43 14.15 16.03
N ALA A 10 -14.60 12.87 15.70
CA ALA A 10 -13.54 11.97 15.30
C ALA A 10 -12.58 12.80 14.44
N ARG A 11 -11.41 13.11 15.00
CA ARG A 11 -10.38 13.88 14.33
C ARG A 11 -9.93 13.00 13.18
N GLY A 12 -10.58 13.16 12.04
CA GLY A 12 -10.04 12.75 10.76
C GLY A 12 -8.77 13.57 10.60
N GLU A 13 -7.65 13.01 11.05
CA GLU A 13 -6.35 13.57 10.80
C GLU A 13 -6.26 13.79 9.30
N ARG A 14 -6.10 15.06 8.90
CA ARG A 14 -5.93 15.42 7.51
C ARG A 14 -4.61 14.80 7.05
N ILE A 15 -4.68 13.65 6.39
CA ILE A 15 -3.53 13.06 5.71
C ILE A 15 -3.18 14.01 4.57
N VAL A 16 -2.19 14.87 4.81
CA VAL A 16 -1.57 15.68 3.77
C VAL A 16 -0.49 14.79 3.15
N ILE A 17 -0.77 14.29 1.95
CA ILE A 17 0.27 13.68 1.12
C ILE A 17 1.04 14.86 0.53
N ASP A 18 2.13 15.24 1.19
CA ASP A 18 3.09 16.17 0.62
C ASP A 18 3.64 15.52 -0.66
N GLY A 19 3.66 16.27 -1.76
CA GLY A 19 4.00 15.74 -3.07
C GLY A 19 5.36 15.05 -3.04
N ARG A 20 5.54 14.00 -3.86
CA ARG A 20 6.83 13.28 -3.95
C ARG A 20 7.90 14.20 -4.55
N HIS A 21 8.50 15.04 -3.72
CA HIS A 21 9.44 16.11 -4.10
C HIS A 21 10.77 15.59 -4.67
N GLU A 22 11.04 14.28 -4.58
CA GLU A 22 12.36 13.70 -4.87
C GLU A 22 12.37 12.68 -6.00
N ILE A 23 11.22 12.36 -6.62
CA ILE A 23 11.19 11.41 -7.73
C ILE A 23 11.62 12.12 -9.02
N ARG A 24 12.89 11.91 -9.40
CA ARG A 24 13.53 12.56 -10.54
C ARG A 24 13.36 11.81 -11.88
N GLY A 25 12.35 10.95 -12.02
CA GLY A 25 12.16 10.14 -13.23
C GLY A 25 10.79 9.48 -13.31
N GLN A 26 10.52 8.79 -14.43
CA GLN A 26 9.30 8.00 -14.58
C GLN A 26 9.30 6.84 -13.58
N VAL A 27 8.23 6.72 -12.80
CA VAL A 27 8.06 5.63 -11.83
C VAL A 27 6.86 4.80 -12.21
N VAL A 28 7.07 3.49 -12.18
CA VAL A 28 6.04 2.47 -12.37
C VAL A 28 5.93 1.68 -11.08
N ALA A 29 4.71 1.45 -10.63
CA ALA A 29 4.42 0.56 -9.51
C ALA A 29 3.81 -0.73 -10.05
N LEU A 30 4.44 -1.86 -9.74
CA LEU A 30 3.94 -3.18 -10.10
C LEU A 30 3.09 -3.74 -8.96
N THR A 31 1.92 -4.26 -9.29
CA THR A 31 0.99 -4.88 -8.34
C THR A 31 0.57 -6.24 -8.86
N PHE A 32 0.52 -7.23 -7.96
CA PHE A 32 0.07 -8.59 -8.24
C PHE A 32 -1.07 -8.95 -7.30
N ASP A 33 -2.23 -9.28 -7.86
CA ASP A 33 -3.43 -9.68 -7.11
C ASP A 33 -3.58 -11.22 -7.16
N ASP A 34 -4.28 -11.78 -6.18
CA ASP A 34 -4.67 -13.19 -6.09
C ASP A 34 -3.55 -14.25 -5.91
N ASP A 35 -2.29 -13.84 -5.96
CA ASP A 35 -1.13 -14.65 -5.59
C ASP A 35 -1.07 -14.91 -4.06
N PRO A 36 -0.37 -15.93 -3.53
CA PRO A 36 0.62 -16.78 -4.21
C PRO A 36 0.01 -17.91 -5.05
N SER A 37 0.58 -18.10 -6.23
CA SER A 37 0.37 -19.20 -7.17
C SER A 37 1.67 -19.97 -7.41
N GLU A 38 1.62 -21.05 -8.21
CA GLU A 38 2.81 -21.81 -8.61
C GLU A 38 3.85 -20.94 -9.35
N SER A 39 3.40 -19.88 -10.04
CA SER A 39 4.27 -18.95 -10.75
C SER A 39 4.88 -17.85 -9.88
N THR A 40 4.41 -17.63 -8.65
CA THR A 40 4.90 -16.53 -7.79
C THR A 40 6.41 -16.62 -7.55
N GLY A 41 6.97 -17.82 -7.43
CA GLY A 41 8.42 -18.01 -7.29
C GLY A 41 9.22 -17.47 -8.49
N GLN A 42 8.72 -17.65 -9.71
CA GLN A 42 9.37 -17.14 -10.93
C GLN A 42 9.26 -15.62 -11.02
N VAL A 43 8.10 -15.07 -10.64
CA VAL A 43 7.90 -13.61 -10.56
C VAL A 43 8.88 -12.98 -9.57
N LEU A 44 9.05 -13.57 -8.39
CA LEU A 44 10.00 -13.09 -7.39
C LEU A 44 11.45 -13.16 -7.88
N GLN A 45 11.83 -14.23 -8.59
CA GLN A 45 13.16 -14.34 -9.19
C GLN A 45 13.39 -13.23 -10.22
N HIS A 46 12.42 -12.98 -11.12
CA HIS A 46 12.52 -11.90 -12.10
C HIS A 46 12.62 -10.51 -11.46
N LEU A 47 11.85 -10.25 -10.40
CA LEU A 47 11.97 -9.00 -9.66
C LEU A 47 13.38 -8.85 -9.06
N ALA A 48 13.92 -9.91 -8.44
CA ALA A 48 15.27 -9.89 -7.87
C ALA A 48 16.36 -9.66 -8.94
N ASP A 49 16.26 -10.31 -10.09
CA ASP A 49 17.23 -10.19 -11.20
C ASP A 49 17.31 -8.77 -11.78
N HIS A 50 16.27 -7.95 -11.57
CA HIS A 50 16.15 -6.60 -12.11
C HIS A 50 16.14 -5.50 -11.03
N ASP A 51 16.46 -5.81 -9.76
CA ASP A 51 16.31 -4.89 -8.62
C ASP A 51 14.90 -4.26 -8.56
N GLY A 52 13.91 -5.05 -8.99
CA GLY A 52 12.52 -4.70 -9.08
C GLY A 52 11.80 -4.92 -7.76
N HIS A 53 10.86 -4.02 -7.46
CA HIS A 53 9.98 -4.14 -6.30
C HIS A 53 8.52 -4.10 -6.75
N ALA A 54 7.69 -4.86 -6.06
CA ALA A 54 6.25 -4.95 -6.32
C ALA A 54 5.47 -5.10 -5.02
N ALA A 55 4.18 -4.75 -5.07
CA ALA A 55 3.22 -5.05 -4.02
C ALA A 55 2.40 -6.29 -4.40
N PHE A 56 2.23 -7.22 -3.46
CA PHE A 56 1.43 -8.43 -3.62
C PHE A 56 0.21 -8.37 -2.71
N PHE A 57 -0.99 -8.46 -3.28
CA PHE A 57 -2.26 -8.47 -2.57
C PHE A 57 -2.79 -9.90 -2.51
N ALA A 58 -2.38 -10.61 -1.47
CA ALA A 58 -2.64 -12.04 -1.38
C ALA A 58 -4.04 -12.37 -0.84
N LEU A 59 -4.63 -13.42 -1.39
CA LEU A 59 -5.85 -14.03 -0.84
C LEU A 59 -5.47 -14.84 0.41
N GLY A 60 -5.99 -14.43 1.56
CA GLY A 60 -5.92 -15.25 2.77
C GLY A 60 -6.89 -16.42 2.66
N CYS A 61 -6.45 -17.63 2.97
CA CYS A 61 -7.36 -18.75 3.21
C CYS A 61 -8.15 -18.43 4.50
N GLY A 62 -9.44 -18.12 4.38
CA GLY A 62 -10.30 -17.97 5.56
C GLY A 62 -10.25 -19.24 6.39
N GLY A 63 -9.74 -19.13 7.62
CA GLY A 63 -9.73 -20.20 8.61
C GLY A 63 -11.11 -20.43 9.24
#